data_AF-A0A1G7DHA7-F1
#
_entry.id   AF-A0A1G7DHA7-F1
#
_cell.length_a   1.000
_cell.length_b   1.000
_cell.length_c   1.000
_cell.angle_alpha   90.00
_cell.angle_beta   90.00
_cell.angle_gamma   90.00
#
_symmetry.space_group_name_H-M   'P 1'
#
loop_
_entity.id
_entity.type
_entity.pdbx_description
1 polymer ?
#
loop_
_entity_poly.entity_id
_entity_poly.type
_entity_poly.pdbx_seq_one_letter_code
_entity_poly.pdbx_strand_id
1 'polypeptide(L)'
;MNKEQFFSNELITSFLHDLHKGLMNLPTSTREQHVLEIKSDLYENALSKESEGIPLEIIPSQVIEEFLPPKELAKEIAGEYTDVIQDAQQSTNTFIKYFTGLSVAPLVALSVPIALGFINISANLPFLLAFIVSNIWFICRENHWNTKQLKFLKTMISFSTSVLIALPFAFFAIRIMITKQFDMFSFYYLIGYVLFSSLYIFLLKQLYKKNKQYQQINAF
;
A
#
# COMPACT_ATOMS: atom_id res chain seq x y z
N MET A 1 -32.65 13.28 18.46
CA MET A 1 -32.42 11.90 18.01
C MET A 1 -31.04 11.47 18.49
N ASN A 2 -30.87 10.21 18.91
CA ASN A 2 -29.54 9.70 19.30
C ASN A 2 -28.71 9.35 18.04
N LYS A 3 -27.49 9.90 17.96
CA LYS A 3 -26.56 9.69 16.84
C LYS A 3 -26.23 8.22 16.60
N GLU A 4 -25.92 7.46 17.64
CA GLU A 4 -25.59 6.04 17.54
C GLU A 4 -26.79 5.22 17.04
N GLN A 5 -28.00 5.56 17.50
CA GLN A 5 -29.22 4.89 17.08
C GLN A 5 -29.51 5.11 15.59
N PHE A 6 -29.30 6.34 15.09
CA PHE A 6 -29.49 6.66 13.66
C PHE A 6 -28.51 5.90 12.76
N PHE A 7 -27.21 5.91 13.10
CA PHE A 7 -26.20 5.22 12.31
C PHE A 7 -26.22 3.69 12.47
N SER A 8 -26.91 3.17 13.49
CA SER A 8 -27.15 1.73 13.64
C SER A 8 -28.30 1.23 12.76
N ASN A 9 -29.04 2.12 12.09
CA ASN A 9 -30.09 1.73 11.15
C ASN A 9 -29.50 1.01 9.94
N GLU A 10 -30.13 -0.10 9.52
CA GLU A 10 -29.63 -0.96 8.44
C GLU A 10 -29.52 -0.23 7.09
N LEU A 11 -30.46 0.67 6.77
CA LEU A 11 -30.45 1.43 5.52
C LEU A 11 -29.27 2.41 5.47
N ILE A 12 -29.05 3.14 6.57
CA ILE A 12 -27.93 4.10 6.69
C ILE A 12 -26.60 3.36 6.65
N THR A 13 -26.51 2.24 7.37
CA THR A 13 -25.32 1.38 7.39
C THR A 13 -25.01 0.86 5.98
N SER A 14 -26.01 0.33 5.27
CA SER A 14 -25.86 -0.18 3.91
C SER A 14 -25.46 0.93 2.93
N PHE A 15 -26.10 2.10 3.01
CA PHE A 15 -25.79 3.26 2.17
C PHE A 15 -24.33 3.69 2.32
N LEU A 16 -23.86 3.85 3.56
CA LEU A 16 -22.49 4.25 3.86
C LEU A 16 -21.47 3.19 3.45
N HIS A 17 -21.80 1.91 3.61
CA HIS A 17 -20.95 0.80 3.17
C HIS A 17 -20.77 0.80 1.64
N ASP A 18 -21.87 0.95 0.90
CA ASP A 18 -21.82 0.98 -0.56
C ASP A 18 -21.11 2.23 -1.10
N LEU A 19 -21.29 3.38 -0.44
CA LEU A 19 -20.56 4.62 -0.75
C LEU A 19 -19.06 4.42 -0.54
N HIS A 20 -18.66 3.95 0.65
CA HIS A 20 -17.26 3.68 0.97
C HIS A 20 -16.61 2.72 -0.06
N LYS A 21 -17.34 1.68 -0.46
CA LYS A 21 -16.91 0.73 -1.50
C LYS A 21 -16.73 1.41 -2.86
N GLY A 22 -17.64 2.32 -3.25
CA GLY A 22 -17.53 3.12 -4.46
C GLY A 22 -16.30 4.04 -4.48
N LEU A 23 -15.91 4.55 -3.30
CA LEU A 23 -14.76 5.43 -3.11
C LEU A 23 -13.42 4.70 -2.96
N MET A 24 -13.34 3.37 -3.12
CA MET A 24 -12.08 2.60 -2.94
C MET A 24 -10.95 2.98 -3.90
N ASN A 25 -11.27 3.72 -4.97
CA ASN A 25 -10.28 4.27 -5.89
C ASN A 25 -9.64 5.57 -5.38
N LEU A 26 -10.24 6.22 -4.38
CA LEU A 26 -9.69 7.40 -3.73
C LEU A 26 -8.58 7.01 -2.74
N PRO A 27 -7.61 7.91 -2.49
CA PRO A 27 -6.73 7.80 -1.35
C PRO A 27 -7.52 7.63 -0.05
N THR A 28 -6.95 6.88 0.90
CA THR A 28 -7.63 6.57 2.16
C THR A 28 -8.02 7.83 2.95
N SER A 29 -7.13 8.81 3.07
CA SER A 29 -7.42 10.08 3.78
C SER A 29 -8.58 10.84 3.13
N THR A 30 -8.56 10.98 1.80
CA THR A 30 -9.64 11.64 1.04
C THR A 30 -10.96 10.88 1.16
N ARG A 31 -10.92 9.55 1.06
CA ARG A 31 -12.11 8.71 1.24
C ARG A 31 -12.72 8.88 2.62
N GLU A 32 -11.90 8.83 3.67
CA GLU A 32 -12.34 9.00 5.05
C GLU A 32 -12.96 10.38 5.28
N GLN A 33 -12.35 11.44 4.74
CA GLN A 33 -12.89 12.79 4.81
C GLN A 33 -14.30 12.85 4.17
N HIS A 34 -14.45 12.38 2.94
CA HIS A 34 -15.75 12.37 2.25
C HIS A 34 -16.80 11.54 2.98
N VAL A 35 -16.43 10.37 3.51
CA VAL A 35 -17.37 9.54 4.30
C VAL A 35 -17.77 10.26 5.60
N LEU A 36 -16.88 11.03 6.21
CA LEU A 36 -17.19 11.83 7.40
C LEU A 36 -18.10 13.02 7.08
N GLU A 37 -17.86 13.72 5.97
CA GLU A 37 -18.70 14.81 5.49
C GLU A 37 -20.12 14.30 5.21
N ILE A 38 -20.27 13.23 4.42
CA ILE A 38 -21.58 12.63 4.14
C ILE A 38 -22.26 12.11 5.43
N LYS A 39 -21.50 11.54 6.38
CA LYS A 39 -22.07 11.18 7.69
C LYS A 39 -22.59 12.42 8.43
N SER A 40 -21.87 13.54 8.39
CA SER A 40 -22.33 14.78 9.02
C SER A 40 -23.63 15.25 8.39
N ASP A 41 -23.67 15.32 7.06
CA ASP A 41 -24.82 15.81 6.30
C ASP A 41 -26.06 14.94 6.53
N LEU A 42 -25.91 13.60 6.51
CA LEU A 42 -27.00 12.67 6.81
C LEU A 42 -27.58 12.92 8.21
N TYR A 43 -26.72 13.17 9.20
CA TYR A 43 -27.16 13.38 10.58
C TYR A 43 -27.80 14.75 10.79
N GLU A 44 -27.24 15.80 10.19
CA GLU A 44 -27.82 17.15 10.23
C GLU A 44 -29.21 17.17 9.59
N ASN A 45 -29.35 16.50 8.44
CA ASN A 45 -30.63 16.41 7.75
C ASN A 45 -31.65 15.62 8.59
N ALA A 46 -31.23 14.53 9.22
CA ALA A 46 -32.08 13.76 10.13
C ALA A 46 -32.55 14.57 11.36
N LEU A 47 -31.70 15.42 11.93
CA LEU A 47 -32.07 16.34 13.01
C LEU A 47 -33.08 17.39 12.54
N SER A 48 -32.94 17.91 11.30
CA SER A 48 -33.92 18.82 10.71
C SER A 48 -35.29 18.15 10.61
N LYS A 49 -35.36 16.94 10.06
CA LYS A 49 -36.61 16.17 9.93
C LYS A 49 -37.26 15.88 11.28
N GLU A 50 -36.47 15.55 12.30
CA GLU A 50 -36.98 15.38 13.66
C GLU A 50 -37.59 16.69 14.20
N SER A 51 -36.94 17.83 13.96
CA SER A 51 -37.44 19.15 14.36
C SER A 51 -38.74 19.55 13.65
N GLU A 52 -38.95 19.05 12.43
CA GLU A 52 -40.18 19.18 11.64
C GLU A 52 -41.31 18.25 12.13
N GLY A 53 -41.06 17.42 13.14
CA GLY A 53 -42.04 16.52 13.75
C GLY A 53 -42.26 15.21 12.98
N ILE A 54 -41.33 14.83 12.11
CA ILE A 54 -41.40 13.58 11.34
C ILE A 54 -41.15 12.38 12.26
N PRO A 55 -41.93 11.28 12.15
CA PRO A 55 -41.70 10.07 12.94
C PRO A 55 -40.31 9.47 12.74
N LEU A 56 -39.65 9.11 13.84
CA LEU A 56 -38.26 8.63 13.84
C LEU A 56 -38.05 7.38 12.95
N GLU A 57 -39.08 6.57 12.77
CA GLU A 57 -39.01 5.32 12.00
C GLU A 57 -38.81 5.55 10.50
N ILE A 58 -39.29 6.68 9.96
CA ILE A 58 -39.24 6.99 8.52
C ILE A 58 -38.12 7.97 8.15
N ILE A 59 -37.51 8.62 9.13
CA ILE A 59 -36.41 9.58 8.92
C ILE A 59 -35.24 8.93 8.14
N PRO A 60 -34.74 7.72 8.48
CA PRO A 60 -33.62 7.12 7.75
C PRO A 60 -33.89 6.95 6.25
N SER A 61 -35.09 6.52 5.87
CA SER A 61 -35.47 6.37 4.45
C SER A 61 -35.57 7.71 3.74
N GLN A 62 -36.22 8.70 4.36
CA GLN A 62 -36.40 10.02 3.73
C GLN A 62 -35.07 10.75 3.56
N VAL A 63 -34.19 10.66 4.55
CA VAL A 63 -32.87 11.26 4.49
C VAL A 63 -32.05 10.64 3.36
N ILE A 64 -32.08 9.31 3.18
CA ILE A 64 -31.34 8.66 2.09
C ILE A 64 -31.91 9.03 0.71
N GLU A 65 -33.23 9.17 0.58
CA GLU A 65 -33.88 9.55 -0.69
C GLU A 65 -33.47 10.94 -1.19
N GLU A 66 -33.04 11.83 -0.30
CA GLU A 66 -32.52 13.16 -0.65
C GLU A 66 -31.08 13.12 -1.20
N PHE A 67 -30.37 12.00 -0.99
CA PHE A 67 -29.02 11.80 -1.53
C PHE A 67 -29.08 11.01 -2.84
N LEU A 68 -28.08 11.24 -3.69
CA LEU A 68 -27.85 10.36 -4.83
C LEU A 68 -27.59 8.92 -4.36
N PRO A 69 -27.95 7.92 -5.18
CA PRO A 69 -27.57 6.54 -4.91
C PRO A 69 -26.06 6.42 -4.65
N PRO A 70 -25.61 5.57 -3.70
CA PRO A 70 -24.21 5.53 -3.27
C PRO A 70 -23.18 5.42 -4.40
N LYS A 71 -23.52 4.70 -5.48
CA LYS A 71 -22.65 4.53 -6.66
C LYS A 71 -22.55 5.79 -7.51
N GLU A 72 -23.63 6.57 -7.61
CA GLU A 72 -23.66 7.83 -8.36
C GLU A 72 -22.99 8.93 -7.55
N LEU A 73 -23.26 9.00 -6.24
CA LEU A 73 -22.57 9.89 -5.32
C LEU A 73 -21.06 9.64 -5.32
N ALA A 74 -20.64 8.36 -5.24
CA ALA A 74 -19.23 8.00 -5.35
C ALA A 74 -18.61 8.41 -6.70
N LYS A 75 -19.38 8.41 -7.78
CA LYS A 75 -18.92 8.81 -9.11
C LYS A 75 -18.78 10.33 -9.23
N GLU A 76 -19.69 11.09 -8.64
CA GLU A 76 -19.62 12.55 -8.59
C GLU A 76 -18.41 13.00 -7.76
N ILE A 77 -18.27 12.46 -6.54
CA ILE A 77 -17.09 12.69 -5.69
C ILE A 77 -15.82 12.28 -6.44
N ALA A 78 -15.77 11.11 -7.08
CA ALA A 78 -14.59 10.73 -7.84
C ALA A 78 -14.32 11.64 -9.06
N GLY A 79 -15.37 12.24 -9.63
CA GLY A 79 -15.33 13.17 -10.75
C GLY A 79 -14.64 14.49 -10.42
N GLU A 80 -14.86 15.04 -9.23
CA GLU A 80 -14.21 16.28 -8.78
C GLU A 80 -12.69 16.15 -8.65
N TYR A 81 -12.22 14.93 -8.51
CA TYR A 81 -10.82 14.63 -8.28
C TYR A 81 -10.18 13.89 -9.45
N THR A 82 -10.82 13.76 -10.62
CA THR A 82 -10.28 12.96 -11.72
C THR A 82 -8.86 13.37 -12.11
N ASP A 83 -8.59 14.67 -12.21
CA ASP A 83 -7.27 15.15 -12.63
C ASP A 83 -6.22 15.01 -11.52
N VAL A 84 -6.57 15.39 -10.29
CA VAL A 84 -5.67 15.33 -9.11
C VAL A 84 -5.37 13.88 -8.72
N ILE A 85 -6.37 13.00 -8.74
CA ILE A 85 -6.19 11.56 -8.47
C ILE A 85 -5.40 10.93 -9.58
N GLN A 86 -5.70 11.21 -10.85
CA GLN A 86 -5.00 10.57 -11.95
C GLN A 86 -3.50 10.90 -11.90
N ASP A 87 -3.14 12.15 -11.62
CA ASP A 87 -1.75 12.57 -11.48
C ASP A 87 -1.07 12.03 -10.20
N ALA A 88 -1.74 12.10 -9.03
CA ALA A 88 -1.21 11.56 -7.78
C ALA A 88 -1.06 10.02 -7.82
N GLN A 89 -2.01 9.33 -8.45
CA GLN A 89 -2.04 7.88 -8.59
C GLN A 89 -1.05 7.39 -9.65
N GLN A 90 -0.92 8.12 -10.77
CA GLN A 90 0.08 7.84 -11.80
C GLN A 90 1.49 8.11 -11.26
N SER A 91 1.70 9.19 -10.50
CA SER A 91 2.98 9.49 -9.88
C SER A 91 3.37 8.44 -8.83
N THR A 92 2.42 7.99 -8.00
CA THR A 92 2.65 6.93 -6.99
C THR A 92 2.90 5.57 -7.67
N ASN A 93 2.17 5.24 -8.74
CA ASN A 93 2.39 4.00 -9.50
C ASN A 93 3.77 3.98 -10.18
N THR A 94 4.14 5.10 -10.81
CA THR A 94 5.46 5.28 -11.44
C THR A 94 6.56 5.18 -10.39
N PHE A 95 6.36 5.83 -9.24
CA PHE A 95 7.29 5.79 -8.12
C PHE A 95 7.51 4.37 -7.59
N ILE A 96 6.45 3.62 -7.28
CA ILE A 96 6.56 2.26 -6.74
C ILE A 96 7.33 1.33 -7.69
N LYS A 97 7.18 1.52 -9.01
CA LYS A 97 7.95 0.79 -10.03
C LYS A 97 9.43 1.16 -9.99
N TYR A 98 9.77 2.44 -9.97
CA TYR A 98 11.17 2.89 -9.87
C TYR A 98 11.81 2.47 -8.55
N PHE A 99 11.10 2.62 -7.44
CA PHE A 99 11.53 2.13 -6.12
C PHE A 99 11.84 0.63 -6.19
N THR A 100 10.97 -0.18 -6.78
CA THR A 100 11.20 -1.62 -6.92
C THR A 100 12.49 -1.91 -7.69
N GLY A 101 12.69 -1.24 -8.82
CA GLY A 101 13.90 -1.37 -9.61
C GLY A 101 15.15 -0.96 -8.82
N LEU A 102 15.11 0.20 -8.16
CA LEU A 102 16.24 0.78 -7.44
C LEU A 102 16.47 0.20 -6.03
N SER A 103 15.60 -0.67 -5.54
CA SER A 103 15.78 -1.39 -4.28
C SER A 103 16.14 -2.86 -4.51
N VAL A 104 15.37 -3.57 -5.32
CA VAL A 104 15.57 -5.02 -5.52
C VAL A 104 16.77 -5.28 -6.43
N ALA A 105 16.90 -4.59 -7.57
CA ALA A 105 17.97 -4.87 -8.52
C ALA A 105 19.36 -4.57 -7.94
N PRO A 106 19.57 -3.49 -7.16
CA PRO A 106 20.85 -3.29 -6.47
C PRO A 106 21.17 -4.36 -5.45
N LEU A 107 20.18 -4.88 -4.71
CA LEU A 107 20.44 -6.04 -3.83
C LEU A 107 20.86 -7.26 -4.63
N VAL A 108 20.21 -7.54 -5.76
CA VAL A 108 20.64 -8.62 -6.66
C VAL A 108 22.09 -8.43 -7.10
N ALA A 109 22.47 -7.22 -7.53
CA ALA A 109 23.84 -6.90 -7.93
C ALA A 109 24.84 -7.07 -6.77
N LEU A 110 24.45 -6.69 -5.55
CA LEU A 110 25.25 -6.87 -4.34
C LEU A 110 25.45 -8.34 -3.95
N SER A 111 24.82 -9.31 -4.61
CA SER A 111 25.15 -10.74 -4.42
C SER A 111 26.36 -11.20 -5.26
N VAL A 112 26.73 -10.45 -6.31
CA VAL A 112 27.85 -10.78 -7.21
C VAL A 112 29.20 -10.99 -6.49
N PRO A 113 29.57 -10.23 -5.45
CA PRO A 113 30.78 -10.50 -4.66
C PRO A 113 30.91 -11.95 -4.15
N ILE A 114 29.80 -12.66 -3.95
CA ILE A 114 29.82 -14.08 -3.56
C ILE A 114 30.44 -14.94 -4.66
N ALA A 115 30.05 -14.72 -5.92
CA ALA A 115 30.61 -15.45 -7.06
C ALA A 115 32.08 -15.06 -7.31
N LEU A 116 32.42 -13.80 -7.09
CA LEU A 116 33.78 -13.29 -7.30
C LEU A 116 34.76 -13.66 -6.18
N GLY A 117 34.26 -13.89 -4.97
CA GLY A 117 35.05 -14.17 -3.77
C GLY A 117 35.84 -12.98 -3.23
N PHE A 118 35.49 -11.77 -3.63
CA PHE A 118 35.98 -10.52 -3.03
C PHE A 118 34.98 -9.40 -3.31
N ILE A 119 35.08 -8.31 -2.54
CA ILE A 119 34.28 -7.11 -2.75
C ILE A 119 35.09 -6.04 -3.48
N ASN A 120 34.62 -5.61 -4.66
CA ASN A 120 35.10 -4.38 -5.28
C ASN A 120 34.24 -3.22 -4.80
N ILE A 121 34.74 -2.43 -3.86
CA ILE A 121 33.97 -1.34 -3.24
C ILE A 121 33.52 -0.32 -4.30
N SER A 122 34.40 0.06 -5.23
CA SER A 122 34.08 1.03 -6.28
C SER A 122 32.92 0.55 -7.17
N ALA A 123 32.91 -0.74 -7.53
CA ALA A 123 31.84 -1.31 -8.36
C ALA A 123 30.53 -1.53 -7.57
N ASN A 124 30.61 -1.80 -6.26
CA ASN A 124 29.43 -2.06 -5.43
C ASN A 124 28.77 -0.79 -4.86
N LEU A 125 29.53 0.30 -4.74
CA LEU A 125 29.08 1.54 -4.15
C LEU A 125 27.84 2.15 -4.85
N PRO A 126 27.76 2.20 -6.20
CA PRO A 126 26.57 2.72 -6.88
C PRO A 126 25.30 1.92 -6.53
N PHE A 127 25.40 0.60 -6.39
CA PHE A 127 24.28 -0.25 -6.01
C PHE A 127 23.86 -0.02 -4.56
N LEU A 128 24.82 0.09 -3.65
CA LEU A 128 24.54 0.41 -2.25
C LEU A 128 23.84 1.77 -2.13
N LEU A 129 24.33 2.79 -2.83
CA LEU A 129 23.72 4.13 -2.82
C LEU A 129 22.33 4.12 -3.44
N ALA A 130 22.12 3.45 -4.57
CA ALA A 130 20.81 3.32 -5.19
C ALA A 130 19.80 2.64 -4.24
N PHE A 131 20.24 1.59 -3.53
CA PHE A 131 19.44 0.93 -2.52
C PHE A 131 19.08 1.87 -1.36
N ILE A 132 20.05 2.59 -0.80
CA ILE A 132 19.81 3.50 0.34
C ILE A 132 18.87 4.64 -0.08
N VAL A 133 19.19 5.32 -1.18
CA VAL A 133 18.42 6.48 -1.67
C VAL A 133 16.98 6.07 -2.00
N SER A 134 16.77 4.92 -2.65
CA SER A 134 15.43 4.46 -2.98
C SER A 134 14.59 4.15 -1.74
N ASN A 135 15.17 3.52 -0.72
CA ASN A 135 14.46 3.24 0.54
C ASN A 135 14.18 4.51 1.35
N ILE A 136 15.12 5.46 1.40
CA ILE A 136 14.87 6.77 2.05
C ILE A 136 13.73 7.49 1.32
N TRP A 137 13.79 7.59 -0.01
CA TRP A 137 12.73 8.21 -0.80
C TRP A 137 11.39 7.55 -0.49
N PHE A 138 11.36 6.22 -0.46
CA PHE A 138 10.14 5.45 -0.22
C PHE A 138 9.52 5.68 1.17
N ILE A 139 10.35 5.87 2.19
CA ILE A 139 9.89 6.15 3.56
C ILE A 139 9.42 7.61 3.71
N CYS A 140 10.16 8.57 3.14
CA CYS A 140 9.88 10.00 3.31
C CYS A 140 8.73 10.51 2.43
N ARG A 141 8.38 9.79 1.37
CA ARG A 141 7.31 10.20 0.44
C ARG A 141 5.94 9.77 0.97
N GLU A 142 4.99 10.71 0.90
CA GLU A 142 3.57 10.37 1.05
C GLU A 142 3.08 9.55 -0.15
N ASN A 143 2.71 8.30 0.12
CA ASN A 143 2.31 7.33 -0.90
C ASN A 143 0.80 7.09 -0.80
N HIS A 144 0.08 7.37 -1.89
CA HIS A 144 -1.36 7.22 -1.97
C HIS A 144 -1.71 5.78 -2.37
N TRP A 145 -1.76 4.89 -1.38
CA TRP A 145 -1.95 3.45 -1.58
C TRP A 145 -3.36 3.08 -2.04
N ASN A 146 -3.46 2.44 -3.20
CA ASN A 146 -4.70 1.79 -3.65
C ASN A 146 -4.53 0.26 -3.78
N THR A 147 -5.63 -0.44 -4.07
CA THR A 147 -5.64 -1.91 -4.18
C THR A 147 -4.73 -2.43 -5.30
N LYS A 148 -4.60 -1.72 -6.42
CA LYS A 148 -3.73 -2.11 -7.54
C LYS A 148 -2.26 -2.06 -7.14
N GLN A 149 -1.84 -0.98 -6.47
CA GLN A 149 -0.47 -0.79 -5.99
C GLN A 149 -0.11 -1.78 -4.87
N LEU A 150 -1.04 -2.07 -3.95
CA LEU A 150 -0.85 -3.10 -2.94
C LEU A 150 -0.69 -4.50 -3.56
N LYS A 151 -1.46 -4.82 -4.60
CA LYS A 151 -1.30 -6.07 -5.35
C LYS A 151 0.06 -6.15 -6.04
N PHE A 152 0.50 -5.04 -6.64
CA PHE A 152 1.84 -4.95 -7.23
C PHE A 152 2.93 -5.17 -6.17
N LEU A 153 2.88 -4.47 -5.04
CA LEU A 153 3.84 -4.61 -3.94
C LEU A 153 3.88 -6.06 -3.41
N LYS A 154 2.73 -6.71 -3.23
CA LYS A 154 2.66 -8.12 -2.82
C LYS A 154 3.37 -9.04 -3.81
N THR A 155 3.12 -8.83 -5.10
CA THR A 155 3.71 -9.62 -6.19
C THR A 155 5.23 -9.43 -6.21
N MET A 156 5.67 -8.18 -6.09
CA MET A 156 7.08 -7.82 -5.99
C MET A 156 7.74 -8.48 -4.79
N ILE A 157 7.17 -8.40 -3.59
CA ILE A 157 7.71 -9.04 -2.38
C ILE A 157 7.87 -10.55 -2.60
N SER A 158 6.89 -11.21 -3.22
CA SER A 158 6.95 -12.64 -3.51
C SER A 158 8.10 -12.97 -4.45
N PHE A 159 8.25 -12.21 -5.53
CA PHE A 159 9.33 -12.38 -6.50
C PHE A 159 10.71 -12.12 -5.87
N SER A 160 10.86 -10.99 -5.19
CA SER A 160 12.11 -10.60 -4.52
C SER A 160 12.52 -11.60 -3.46
N THR A 161 11.57 -12.18 -2.72
CA THR A 161 11.88 -13.24 -1.73
C THR A 161 12.56 -14.43 -2.40
N SER A 162 12.07 -14.85 -3.57
CA SER A 162 12.68 -15.97 -4.29
C SER A 162 14.07 -15.62 -4.82
N VAL A 163 14.21 -14.47 -5.48
CA VAL A 163 15.46 -14.10 -6.15
C VAL A 163 16.57 -13.78 -5.14
N LEU A 164 16.27 -12.99 -4.11
CA LEU A 164 17.26 -12.55 -3.11
C LEU A 164 17.73 -13.70 -2.20
N ILE A 165 17.03 -14.84 -2.19
CA ILE A 165 17.50 -16.01 -1.46
C ILE A 165 18.20 -16.98 -2.41
N ALA A 166 17.58 -17.36 -3.52
CA ALA A 166 18.11 -18.40 -4.41
C ALA A 166 19.42 -17.99 -5.08
N LEU A 167 19.53 -16.74 -5.53
CA LEU A 167 20.67 -16.30 -6.34
C LEU A 167 22.01 -16.27 -5.57
N PRO A 168 22.09 -15.75 -4.32
CA PRO A 168 23.29 -15.86 -3.50
C PRO A 168 23.80 -17.29 -3.31
N PHE A 169 22.90 -18.25 -3.08
CA PHE A 169 23.28 -19.66 -2.95
C PHE A 169 23.79 -20.22 -4.28
N ALA A 170 23.18 -19.86 -5.41
CA ALA A 170 23.68 -20.24 -6.73
C ALA A 170 25.09 -19.67 -6.99
N PHE A 171 25.33 -18.40 -6.67
CA PHE A 171 26.65 -17.77 -6.77
C PHE A 171 27.69 -18.42 -5.86
N PHE A 172 27.30 -18.82 -4.65
CA PHE A 172 28.18 -19.57 -3.76
C PHE A 172 28.54 -20.96 -4.32
N ALA A 173 27.56 -21.67 -4.89
CA ALA A 173 27.80 -22.95 -5.55
C ALA A 173 28.74 -22.79 -6.75
N ILE A 174 28.51 -21.79 -7.60
CA ILE A 174 29.40 -21.45 -8.73
C ILE A 174 30.83 -21.19 -8.23
N ARG A 175 30.99 -20.42 -7.15
CA ARG A 175 32.31 -20.14 -6.57
C ARG A 175 33.04 -21.43 -6.21
N ILE A 176 32.39 -22.33 -5.48
CA ILE A 176 32.96 -23.64 -5.10
C ILE A 176 33.33 -24.45 -6.34
N MET A 177 32.49 -24.45 -7.38
CA MET A 177 32.76 -25.17 -8.62
C MET A 177 33.99 -24.64 -9.35
N ILE A 178 34.23 -23.32 -9.34
CA ILE A 178 35.37 -22.66 -9.97
C ILE A 178 36.64 -22.89 -9.15
N THR A 179 36.60 -22.64 -7.85
CA THR A 179 37.80 -22.68 -7.00
C THR A 179 38.16 -24.10 -6.55
N LYS A 180 37.25 -25.07 -6.69
CA LYS A 180 37.38 -26.45 -6.17
C LYS A 180 37.62 -26.53 -4.66
N GLN A 181 37.36 -25.45 -3.94
CA GLN A 181 37.56 -25.35 -2.50
C GLN A 181 36.49 -24.50 -1.85
N PHE A 182 36.37 -24.64 -0.54
CA PHE A 182 35.47 -23.81 0.25
C PHE A 182 36.05 -22.40 0.44
N ASP A 183 35.37 -21.40 -0.12
CA ASP A 183 35.79 -19.99 -0.01
C ASP A 183 35.13 -19.33 1.21
N MET A 184 35.94 -19.02 2.22
CA MET A 184 35.46 -18.44 3.48
C MET A 184 34.90 -17.03 3.30
N PHE A 185 35.48 -16.23 2.39
CA PHE A 185 34.95 -14.89 2.11
C PHE A 185 33.54 -15.00 1.54
N SER A 186 33.35 -15.82 0.49
CA SER A 186 32.05 -16.00 -0.14
C SER A 186 31.02 -16.56 0.83
N PHE A 187 31.44 -17.46 1.74
CA PHE A 187 30.57 -18.02 2.76
C PHE A 187 30.11 -16.97 3.79
N TYR A 188 31.03 -16.19 4.36
CA TYR A 188 30.66 -15.14 5.30
C TYR A 188 29.82 -14.04 4.65
N TYR A 189 30.16 -13.67 3.41
CA TYR A 189 29.36 -12.72 2.63
C TYR A 189 27.95 -13.25 2.37
N LEU A 190 27.81 -14.53 2.00
CA LEU A 190 26.51 -15.19 1.81
C LEU A 190 25.65 -15.10 3.08
N ILE A 191 26.21 -15.45 4.25
CA ILE A 191 25.47 -15.37 5.52
C ILE A 191 24.99 -13.95 5.77
N GLY A 192 25.89 -12.96 5.69
CA GLY A 192 25.53 -11.55 5.90
C GLY A 192 24.47 -11.07 4.92
N TYR A 193 24.62 -11.43 3.65
CA TYR A 193 23.67 -11.08 2.59
C TYR A 193 22.27 -11.68 2.83
N VAL A 194 22.20 -12.97 3.19
CA VAL A 194 20.92 -13.67 3.43
C VAL A 194 20.23 -13.11 4.66
N LEU A 195 20.96 -12.83 5.74
CA LEU A 195 20.41 -12.19 6.94
C LEU A 195 19.85 -10.80 6.62
N PHE A 196 20.63 -9.98 5.92
CA PHE A 196 20.21 -8.64 5.51
C PHE A 196 18.98 -8.68 4.60
N SER A 197 18.99 -9.54 3.59
CA SER A 197 17.86 -9.71 2.65
C SER A 197 16.61 -10.21 3.36
N SER A 198 16.75 -11.13 4.31
CA SER A 198 15.64 -11.65 5.12
C SER A 198 15.00 -10.55 5.97
N LEU A 199 15.83 -9.72 6.62
CA LEU A 199 15.36 -8.55 7.36
C LEU A 199 14.64 -7.55 6.45
N TYR A 200 15.20 -7.26 5.28
CA TYR A 200 14.59 -6.37 4.30
C TYR A 200 13.21 -6.87 3.82
N ILE A 201 13.10 -8.15 3.48
CA ILE A 201 11.83 -8.79 3.09
C ILE A 201 10.82 -8.73 4.24
N PHE A 202 11.26 -8.95 5.48
CA PHE A 202 10.41 -8.85 6.64
C PHE A 202 9.83 -7.44 6.82
N LEU A 203 10.67 -6.40 6.68
CA LEU A 203 10.23 -5.00 6.73
C LEU A 203 9.22 -4.67 5.63
N LEU A 204 9.47 -5.12 4.39
CA LEU A 204 8.51 -4.95 3.29
C LEU A 204 7.16 -5.63 3.58
N LYS A 205 7.18 -6.83 4.18
CA LYS A 205 5.96 -7.55 4.58
C LYS A 205 5.20 -6.81 5.69
N GLN A 206 5.91 -6.25 6.68
CA GLN A 206 5.28 -5.43 7.72
C GLN A 206 4.60 -4.19 7.12
N LEU A 207 5.29 -3.50 6.21
CA LEU A 207 4.72 -2.36 5.52
C LEU A 207 3.47 -2.73 4.71
N TYR A 208 3.53 -3.82 3.95
CA TYR A 208 2.38 -4.33 3.22
C TYR A 208 1.19 -4.61 4.15
N LYS A 209 1.43 -5.24 5.31
CA LYS A 209 0.39 -5.51 6.31
C LYS A 209 -0.21 -4.23 6.87
N LYS A 210 0.62 -3.24 7.25
CA LYS A 210 0.17 -1.93 7.73
C LYS A 210 -0.78 -1.29 6.72
N ASN A 211 -0.34 -1.16 5.48
CA ASN A 211 -1.13 -0.51 4.42
C ASN A 211 -2.37 -1.33 4.01
N LYS A 212 -2.34 -2.65 4.14
CA LYS A 212 -3.53 -3.50 3.94
C LYS A 212 -4.54 -3.35 5.09
N GLN A 213 -4.09 -3.31 6.34
CA GLN A 213 -4.98 -3.14 7.49
C GLN A 213 -5.68 -1.78 7.47
N TYR A 214 -4.99 -0.70 7.07
CA TYR A 214 -5.64 0.59 6.80
C TYR A 214 -6.71 0.53 5.69
N GLN A 215 -6.64 -0.43 4.77
CA GLN A 215 -7.72 -0.64 3.79
C GLN A 215 -8.86 -1.54 4.30
N GLN A 216 -8.61 -2.41 5.30
CA GLN A 216 -9.62 -3.34 5.82
C GLN A 216 -10.35 -2.80 7.05
N ILE A 217 -9.66 -2.14 7.98
CA ILE A 217 -10.25 -1.57 9.21
C ILE A 217 -11.27 -0.47 8.85
N ASN A 218 -11.04 0.24 7.76
CA ASN A 218 -11.92 1.33 7.32
C ASN A 218 -13.05 0.86 6.40
N ALA A 219 -13.13 -0.45 6.10
CA ALA A 219 -14.21 -1.05 5.31
C ALA A 219 -15.40 -1.55 6.18
N PHE A 220 -15.33 -1.33 7.50
CA PHE A 220 -16.38 -1.65 8.48
C PHE A 220 -16.96 -0.36 9.07
#